data_AF-A0A2V9J3P0-F1
#
_entry.id   AF-A0A2V9J3P0-F1
#
_cell.length_a   1.000
_cell.length_b   1.000
_cell.length_c   1.000
_cell.angle_alpha   90.00
_cell.angle_beta   90.00
_cell.angle_gamma   90.00
#
_symmetry.space_group_name_H-M   'P 1'
#
loop_
_entity.id
_entity.type
_entity.pdbx_description
1 polymer ?
#
loop_
_entity_poly.entity_id
_entity_poly.type
_entity_poly.pdbx_seq_one_letter_code
_entity_poly.pdbx_strand_id
1 'polypeptide(L)'
;MPRVKFLRENTELDVPERANLRREALRAKIELYPGFSKYVNCRGNSLCGKCAVLIKDGKQNCSPKGFREKLRLMLSYLPIGREDELRLACQTRVLGPSCHPVSAVILFIPSLLLSCRFCYPVILSSLYRG
;
A
#
# COMPACT_ATOMS: atom_id res chain seq x y z
N MET A 1 -14.52 13.19 9.29
CA MET A 1 -13.76 11.91 9.28
C MET A 1 -13.11 11.75 7.91
N PRO A 2 -11.79 11.53 7.81
CA PRO A 2 -11.13 11.32 6.53
C PRO A 2 -11.60 10.06 5.81
N ARG A 3 -11.67 10.14 4.46
CA ARG A 3 -12.10 9.05 3.59
C ARG A 3 -10.91 8.39 2.90
N VAL A 4 -10.92 7.06 2.86
CA VAL A 4 -9.93 6.24 2.14
C VAL A 4 -10.66 5.36 1.15
N LYS A 5 -10.23 5.37 -0.12
CA LYS A 5 -10.80 4.54 -1.17
C LYS A 5 -9.80 3.48 -1.58
N PHE A 6 -10.22 2.22 -1.50
CA PHE A 6 -9.46 1.09 -2.01
C PHE A 6 -9.96 0.80 -3.43
N LEU A 7 -9.12 1.10 -4.43
CA LEU A 7 -9.54 1.05 -5.83
C LEU A 7 -9.81 -0.38 -6.31
N ARG A 8 -9.11 -1.38 -5.76
CA ARG A 8 -9.26 -2.78 -6.17
C ARG A 8 -10.59 -3.39 -5.71
N GLU A 9 -10.97 -3.12 -4.47
CA GLU A 9 -12.21 -3.61 -3.87
C GLU A 9 -13.38 -2.62 -4.04
N ASN A 10 -13.13 -1.49 -4.72
CA ASN A 10 -14.06 -0.35 -4.87
C ASN A 10 -14.79 0.01 -3.57
N THR A 11 -14.07 -0.04 -2.45
CA THR A 11 -14.62 0.15 -1.11
C THR A 11 -14.11 1.47 -0.53
N GLU A 12 -15.03 2.26 0.01
CA GLU A 12 -14.73 3.52 0.68
C GLU A 12 -14.89 3.35 2.18
N LEU A 13 -13.89 3.81 2.95
CA LEU A 13 -13.86 3.72 4.40
C LEU A 13 -13.70 5.11 5.02
N ASP A 14 -14.56 5.40 5.99
CA ASP A 14 -14.37 6.51 6.91
C ASP A 14 -13.45 6.09 8.04
N VAL A 15 -12.27 6.72 8.11
CA VAL A 15 -11.25 6.39 9.10
C VAL A 15 -11.13 7.53 10.12
N PRO A 16 -10.79 7.23 11.38
CA PRO A 16 -10.49 8.28 12.34
C PRO A 16 -9.21 9.03 11.96
N GLU A 17 -9.03 10.24 12.47
CA GLU A 17 -7.79 10.98 12.27
C GLU A 17 -6.60 10.21 12.85
N ARG A 18 -5.46 10.26 12.15
CA ARG A 18 -4.23 9.53 12.49
C ARG A 18 -4.38 8.00 12.48
N ALA A 19 -5.46 7.48 11.90
CA ALA A 19 -5.67 6.05 11.72
C ALA A 19 -4.55 5.41 10.90
N ASN A 20 -4.24 4.16 11.23
CA ASN A 20 -3.26 3.36 10.51
C ASN A 20 -3.94 2.61 9.36
N LEU A 21 -3.50 2.84 8.12
CA LEU A 21 -4.14 2.25 6.93
C LEU A 21 -4.25 0.72 7.00
N ARG A 22 -3.22 0.03 7.50
CA ARG A 22 -3.27 -1.44 7.66
C ARG A 22 -4.39 -1.86 8.62
N ARG A 23 -4.56 -1.18 9.75
CA ARG A 23 -5.56 -1.57 10.75
C ARG A 23 -6.98 -1.32 10.24
N GLU A 24 -7.21 -0.21 9.55
CA GLU A 24 -8.52 0.12 8.98
C GLU A 24 -8.91 -0.83 7.86
N ALA A 25 -7.99 -1.11 6.94
CA ALA A 25 -8.21 -2.08 5.87
C ALA A 25 -8.53 -3.48 6.41
N LEU A 26 -7.80 -3.95 7.43
CA LEU A 26 -8.10 -5.23 8.09
C LEU A 26 -9.47 -5.23 8.79
N ARG A 27 -9.86 -4.11 9.41
CA ARG A 27 -11.18 -3.94 10.05
C ARG A 27 -12.31 -4.04 9.02
N ALA A 28 -12.11 -3.45 7.85
CA ALA A 28 -13.01 -3.50 6.72
C ALA A 28 -12.93 -4.81 5.91
N LYS A 29 -12.18 -5.81 6.39
CA LYS A 29 -11.98 -7.11 5.71
C LYS A 29 -11.40 -7.00 4.30
N ILE A 30 -10.66 -5.92 4.02
CA ILE A 30 -9.96 -5.72 2.75
C ILE A 30 -8.74 -6.66 2.71
N GLU A 31 -8.55 -7.33 1.59
CA GLU A 31 -7.49 -8.32 1.43
C GLU A 31 -6.12 -7.64 1.20
N LEU A 32 -5.45 -7.29 2.30
CA LEU A 32 -4.08 -6.74 2.26
C LEU A 32 -2.99 -7.78 1.99
N TYR A 33 -3.23 -9.01 2.41
CA TYR A 33 -2.25 -10.09 2.34
C TYR A 33 -2.87 -11.26 1.59
N PRO A 34 -2.40 -11.62 0.39
CA PRO A 34 -2.94 -12.74 -0.34
C PRO A 34 -2.30 -14.04 0.16
N GLY A 35 -3.10 -15.12 0.23
CA GLY A 35 -2.62 -16.47 0.55
C GLY A 35 -1.78 -16.55 1.83
N PHE A 36 -0.60 -17.18 1.75
CA PHE A 36 0.30 -17.41 2.88
C PHE A 36 0.79 -16.13 3.57
N SER A 37 0.77 -14.98 2.89
CA SER A 37 1.17 -13.71 3.47
C SER A 37 0.31 -13.28 4.66
N LYS A 38 -0.91 -13.83 4.80
CA LYS A 38 -1.77 -13.63 5.98
C LYS A 38 -1.10 -14.14 7.27
N TYR A 39 -0.38 -15.26 7.17
CA TYR A 39 0.30 -15.88 8.32
C TYR A 39 1.72 -15.32 8.51
N VAL A 40 2.48 -15.16 7.43
CA VAL A 40 3.87 -14.71 7.46
C VAL A 40 4.02 -13.20 7.22
N ASN A 41 3.31 -12.39 8.02
CA ASN A 41 3.47 -10.93 8.04
C ASN A 41 4.24 -10.47 9.29
N CYS A 42 4.94 -9.33 9.18
CA CYS A 42 5.71 -8.76 10.30
C CYS A 42 4.84 -7.98 11.32
N ARG A 43 3.50 -8.15 11.27
CA ARG A 43 2.51 -7.48 12.11
C ARG A 43 2.56 -5.94 12.18
N GLY A 44 3.38 -5.30 11.33
CA GLY A 44 3.51 -3.85 11.25
C GLY A 44 4.92 -3.30 11.52
N ASN A 45 5.91 -4.15 11.72
CA ASN A 45 7.28 -3.74 12.07
C ASN A 45 8.16 -3.28 10.89
N SER A 46 7.59 -3.07 9.70
CA SER A 46 8.33 -2.71 8.47
C SER A 46 9.39 -3.71 7.99
N LEU A 47 9.34 -4.96 8.45
CA LEU A 47 10.34 -5.98 8.09
C LEU A 47 9.97 -6.76 6.83
N CYS A 48 8.70 -7.13 6.65
CA CYS A 48 8.33 -8.05 5.56
C CYS A 48 8.08 -7.34 4.22
N GLY A 49 7.72 -6.05 4.21
CA GLY A 49 7.33 -5.32 2.99
C GLY A 49 5.98 -5.73 2.38
N LYS A 50 5.37 -6.83 2.82
CA LYS A 50 4.13 -7.42 2.25
C LYS A 50 2.86 -6.56 2.33
N CYS A 51 2.92 -5.41 3.01
CA CYS A 51 1.80 -4.48 3.12
C CYS A 51 2.03 -3.24 2.24
N ALA A 52 2.72 -3.43 1.13
CA ALA A 52 2.95 -2.38 0.16
C ALA A 52 1.63 -2.00 -0.54
N VAL A 53 1.40 -0.70 -0.61
CA VAL A 53 0.26 -0.08 -1.29
C VAL A 53 0.79 1.07 -2.15
N LEU A 54 0.16 1.30 -3.29
CA LEU A 54 0.37 2.50 -4.09
C LEU A 54 -0.69 3.52 -3.72
N ILE A 55 -0.26 4.71 -3.31
CA ILE A 55 -1.15 5.84 -3.09
C ILE A 55 -1.15 6.69 -4.36
N LYS A 56 -2.26 6.68 -5.09
CA LYS A 56 -2.46 7.46 -6.33
C LYS A 56 -2.78 8.90 -5.98
N ASP A 57 -3.77 9.08 -5.11
CA ASP A 57 -4.29 10.38 -4.69
C ASP A 57 -4.16 10.55 -3.18
N GLY A 58 -4.00 11.79 -2.72
CA GLY A 58 -3.98 12.09 -1.28
C GLY A 58 -2.66 11.70 -0.58
N LYS A 59 -1.54 11.61 -1.31
CA LYS A 59 -0.19 11.39 -0.72
C LYS A 59 0.17 12.44 0.32
N GLN A 60 -0.22 13.70 0.10
CA GLN A 60 0.03 14.82 1.03
C GLN A 60 -0.74 14.66 2.35
N ASN A 61 -1.86 13.92 2.33
CA ASN A 61 -2.69 13.65 3.48
C ASN A 61 -2.18 12.47 4.32
N CYS A 62 -1.02 11.91 3.97
CA CYS A 62 -0.42 10.77 4.64
C CYS A 62 0.82 11.20 5.43
N SER A 63 1.17 10.44 6.46
CA SER A 63 2.44 10.60 7.17
C SER A 63 3.64 10.53 6.21
N PRO A 64 4.79 11.15 6.55
CA PRO A 64 6.01 10.99 5.79
C PRO A 64 6.54 9.54 5.84
N LYS A 65 7.44 9.20 4.90
CA LYS A 65 8.16 7.93 4.87
C LYS A 65 9.20 7.88 5.99
N GLY A 66 9.14 6.83 6.82
CA GLY A 66 10.20 6.55 7.79
C GLY A 66 11.44 5.95 7.12
N PHE A 67 12.60 6.01 7.78
CA PHE A 67 13.86 5.46 7.24
C PHE A 67 13.76 3.95 6.93
N ARG A 68 13.22 3.16 7.86
CA ARG A 68 13.06 1.70 7.69
C ARG A 68 12.12 1.36 6.53
N GLU A 69 11.06 2.13 6.36
CA GLU A 69 10.13 1.96 5.25
C GLU A 69 10.82 2.26 3.92
N LYS A 70 11.53 3.39 3.82
CA LYS A 70 12.27 3.76 2.60
C LYS A 70 13.25 2.67 2.19
N LEU A 71 14.05 2.17 3.14
CA LEU A 71 15.01 1.10 2.89
C LEU A 71 14.32 -0.19 2.44
N ARG A 72 13.22 -0.59 3.09
CA ARG A 72 12.50 -1.83 2.74
C ARG A 72 11.83 -1.73 1.36
N LEU A 73 11.22 -0.58 1.06
CA LEU A 73 10.61 -0.33 -0.24
C LEU A 73 11.67 -0.32 -1.34
N MET A 74 12.81 0.35 -1.12
CA MET A 74 13.93 0.33 -2.05
C MET A 74 14.42 -1.11 -2.31
N LEU A 75 14.63 -1.92 -1.28
CA LEU A 75 15.14 -3.29 -1.45
C LEU A 75 14.17 -4.24 -2.18
N SER A 76 12.87 -4.10 -1.95
CA SER A 76 11.88 -5.09 -2.43
C SER A 76 11.07 -4.63 -3.64
N TYR A 77 11.01 -3.34 -3.92
CA TYR A 77 10.09 -2.76 -4.89
C TYR A 77 10.76 -1.78 -5.87
N LEU A 78 12.10 -1.67 -5.86
CA LEU A 78 12.88 -0.94 -6.88
C LEU A 78 12.42 -1.21 -8.33
N PRO A 79 12.13 -2.46 -8.77
CA PRO A 79 11.77 -2.73 -10.17
C PRO A 79 10.40 -2.19 -10.59
N ILE A 80 9.60 -1.59 -9.69
CA ILE A 80 8.27 -1.04 -10.02
C ILE A 80 8.35 0.34 -10.68
N GLY A 81 9.39 1.12 -10.41
CA GLY A 81 9.54 2.48 -10.98
C GLY A 81 8.52 3.50 -10.49
N ARG A 82 7.75 3.23 -9.41
CA ARG A 82 6.77 4.14 -8.79
C ARG A 82 7.09 4.40 -7.31
N GLU A 83 8.33 4.72 -7.01
CA GLU A 83 8.82 4.89 -5.63
C GLU A 83 8.10 6.00 -4.86
N ASP A 84 7.64 7.02 -5.58
CA ASP A 84 6.96 8.17 -5.00
C ASP A 84 5.61 7.82 -4.39
N GLU A 85 4.84 6.99 -5.08
CA GLU A 85 3.48 6.58 -4.69
C GLU A 85 3.51 5.37 -3.74
N LEU A 86 4.60 4.62 -3.76
CA LEU A 86 4.75 3.41 -2.99
C LEU A 86 4.85 3.71 -1.49
N ARG A 87 4.04 3.03 -0.69
CA ARG A 87 3.97 3.17 0.76
C ARG A 87 3.74 1.82 1.42
N LEU A 88 4.19 1.65 2.66
CA LEU A 88 3.76 0.53 3.50
C LEU A 88 2.52 0.94 4.29
N ALA A 89 1.41 0.24 4.08
CA ALA A 89 0.15 0.51 4.78
C ALA A 89 0.31 0.44 6.32
N CYS A 90 1.28 -0.33 6.83
CA CYS A 90 1.55 -0.40 8.27
C CYS A 90 2.26 0.83 8.85
N GLN A 91 2.99 1.59 8.04
CA GLN A 91 3.68 2.82 8.46
C GLN A 91 2.94 4.08 8.04
N THR A 92 1.94 3.94 7.20
CA THR A 92 1.15 5.05 6.69
C THR A 92 0.00 5.35 7.66
N ARG A 93 -0.06 6.60 8.10
CA ARG A 93 -1.17 7.16 8.87
C ARG A 93 -1.87 8.21 8.03
N VAL A 94 -3.19 8.24 8.10
CA VAL A 94 -4.01 9.27 7.43
C VAL A 94 -4.07 10.49 8.35
N LEU A 95 -3.49 11.60 7.90
CA LEU A 95 -3.36 12.84 8.66
C LEU A 95 -4.19 13.99 8.07
N GLY A 96 -4.63 13.89 6.81
CA GLY A 96 -5.23 15.01 6.10
C GLY A 96 -6.73 15.23 6.33
N PRO A 97 -7.23 16.39 5.87
CA PRO A 97 -8.64 16.75 5.96
C PRO A 97 -9.51 15.85 5.06
N SER A 98 -10.77 15.67 5.45
CA SER A 98 -11.70 14.70 4.88
C SER A 98 -12.15 14.91 3.43
N CYS A 99 -11.69 15.97 2.77
CA CYS A 99 -12.19 16.40 1.48
C CYS A 99 -11.58 15.64 0.28
N HIS A 100 -10.37 15.09 0.40
CA HIS A 100 -9.76 14.30 -0.67
C HIS A 100 -9.59 12.83 -0.26
N PRO A 101 -10.23 11.88 -0.97
CA PRO A 101 -10.07 10.47 -0.68
C PRO A 101 -8.62 10.05 -0.96
N VAL A 102 -8.03 9.30 -0.02
CA VAL A 102 -6.74 8.64 -0.28
C VAL A 102 -7.04 7.40 -1.11
N SER A 103 -6.71 7.47 -2.40
CA SER A 103 -6.86 6.34 -3.33
C SER A 103 -5.67 5.39 -3.19
N ALA A 104 -5.91 4.20 -2.63
CA ALA A 104 -4.88 3.20 -2.40
C ALA A 104 -5.11 1.94 -3.25
N VAL A 105 -4.03 1.42 -3.82
CA VAL A 105 -4.01 0.17 -4.59
C VAL A 105 -3.10 -0.83 -3.90
N ILE A 106 -3.63 -1.99 -3.53
CA ILE A 106 -2.86 -3.04 -2.84
C ILE A 106 -1.97 -3.76 -3.83
N LEU A 107 -0.65 -3.74 -3.58
CA LEU A 107 0.31 -4.44 -4.41
C LEU A 107 0.46 -5.89 -3.97
N PHE A 108 -0.02 -6.79 -4.81
CA PHE A 108 0.38 -8.18 -4.78
C PHE A 108 1.57 -8.38 -5.70
N ILE A 109 2.73 -8.67 -5.09
CA ILE A 109 3.87 -9.20 -5.81
C ILE A 109 3.84 -10.71 -5.63
N PRO A 110 3.45 -11.50 -6.64
CA PRO A 110 3.73 -12.92 -6.62
C PRO A 110 5.25 -13.10 -6.69
N SER A 111 5.80 -13.87 -5.75
CA SER A 111 7.24 -14.13 -5.61
C SER A 111 7.90 -14.63 -6.91
N LEU A 112 7.12 -15.26 -7.79
CA LEU A 112 7.56 -15.81 -9.08
C LEU A 112 7.88 -14.76 -10.15
N LEU A 113 7.40 -13.51 -10.03
CA LEU A 113 7.63 -12.48 -11.06
C LEU A 113 8.86 -11.60 -10.80
N LEU A 114 9.59 -11.81 -9.68
CA LEU A 114 10.82 -11.07 -9.38
C LEU A 114 11.97 -11.38 -10.36
N SER A 115 11.86 -12.44 -11.16
CA SER A 115 12.91 -12.89 -12.09
C SER A 115 12.93 -12.12 -13.42
N CYS A 116 11.86 -11.39 -13.79
CA CYS A 116 11.77 -10.75 -15.11
C CYS A 116 11.66 -9.22 -15.00
N ARG A 117 12.82 -8.54 -14.97
CA ARG A 117 12.93 -7.07 -14.87
C ARG A 117 12.26 -6.30 -16.02
N PHE A 118 12.07 -6.96 -17.17
CA PHE A 118 11.52 -6.35 -18.40
C PHE A 118 9.98 -6.45 -18.53
N CYS A 119 9.36 -7.56 -18.11
CA CYS A 119 7.90 -7.74 -18.23
C CYS A 119 7.11 -7.13 -17.06
N TYR A 120 7.77 -6.87 -15.93
CA TYR A 120 7.12 -6.44 -14.68
C TYR A 120 6.37 -5.10 -14.75
N PRO A 121 6.95 -3.98 -15.28
CA PRO A 121 6.26 -2.69 -15.29
C PRO A 121 5.04 -2.68 -16.22
N VAL A 122 5.02 -3.49 -17.28
CA VAL A 122 3.90 -3.60 -18.24
C VAL A 122 2.71 -4.36 -17.63
N ILE A 123 2.98 -5.44 -16.90
CA ILE A 123 1.94 -6.20 -16.19
C ILE A 123 1.37 -5.40 -15.01
N LEU A 124 2.21 -4.68 -14.27
CA LEU A 124 1.77 -3.81 -13.16
C LEU A 124 0.90 -2.65 -13.66
N SER A 125 1.28 -2.03 -14.78
CA SER A 125 0.50 -0.92 -15.35
C SER A 125 -0.83 -1.39 -15.93
N SER A 126 -0.94 -2.64 -16.39
CA SER A 126 -2.22 -3.24 -16.78
C SER A 126 -3.10 -3.64 -15.58
N LEU A 127 -2.50 -4.25 -14.54
CA LEU A 127 -3.24 -4.72 -13.34
C LEU A 127 -3.64 -3.61 -12.36
N TYR A 128 -2.96 -2.46 -12.38
CA TYR A 128 -3.16 -1.35 -11.44
C TYR A 128 -3.41 0.00 -12.14
N ARG A 129 -3.90 -0.04 -13.39
CA ARG A 129 -4.62 1.06 -14.06
C ARG A 129 -6.05 1.10 -13.51
N GLY A 130 -6.17 1.64 -12.31
CA GLY A 130 -7.38 2.25 -11.78
C GLY A 130 -7.10 3.73 -11.62
#